data_AF-A0A094IFD7-F1
#
_entry.id   AF-A0A094IFD7-F1
#
_cell.length_a   1.000
_cell.length_b   1.000
_cell.length_c   1.000
_cell.angle_alpha   90.00
_cell.angle_beta   90.00
_cell.angle_gamma   90.00
#
_symmetry.space_group_name_H-M   'P 1'
#
loop_
_entity.id
_entity.type
_entity.pdbx_description
1 polymer ?
#
loop_
_entity_poly.entity_id
_entity_poly.type
_entity_poly.pdbx_seq_one_letter_code
_entity_poly.pdbx_strand_id
1 'polypeptide(L)'
;MKKDYAEIFKELVEQNDYVLLSDYVNARTKVKIRCNKGHEYKVTPSHFKSGTKCPECPRNYSIQAKKEFLELLTKEGYILIGEYTNNKTKVLIRCDKGHEYKVKPNDFKSGYRCPICSCNCPIQAKKEFLELLAKERYELIGEYKNNKTKIKIRCKKGHEYKVKPSHFKQGIRCPICAGCCPIQAEKDFLELLESIGYELINEYINNYTKVKIRCPKGHEYKVRPYSFKSGRRCPICAGHISQKEIYILDYVRSILNEEVISGDRTNIINPKTGNYLELDIWIPSLNKAIEFNGTYWHSDEYSKYKDEIKKKYCEVNGINLMVIEELEYDNDLELCLNEIDNFLGI
;
A
#
# COMPACT_ATOMS: atom_id res chain seq x y z
N MET A 1 15.08 31.18 -53.91
CA MET A 1 15.34 30.08 -54.86
C MET A 1 14.44 28.90 -54.50
N LYS A 2 13.56 28.48 -55.41
CA LYS A 2 12.77 27.24 -55.20
C LYS A 2 13.77 26.08 -55.23
N LYS A 3 13.83 25.29 -54.15
CA LYS A 3 14.59 24.03 -54.16
C LYS A 3 13.96 23.15 -55.24
N ASP A 4 14.76 22.78 -56.24
CA ASP A 4 14.30 21.83 -57.25
C ASP A 4 14.25 20.44 -56.60
N TYR A 5 13.05 20.06 -56.17
CA TYR A 5 12.80 18.79 -55.51
C TYR A 5 13.05 17.59 -56.43
N ALA A 6 13.02 17.79 -57.75
CA ALA A 6 13.36 16.73 -58.71
C ALA A 6 14.85 16.42 -58.64
N GLU A 7 15.71 17.46 -58.65
CA GLU A 7 17.17 17.28 -58.59
C GLU A 7 17.61 16.70 -57.25
N ILE A 8 17.06 17.20 -56.14
CA ILE A 8 17.34 16.65 -54.79
C ILE A 8 16.96 15.17 -54.69
N PHE A 9 15.84 14.78 -55.30
CA PHE A 9 15.42 13.39 -55.28
C PHE A 9 16.31 12.52 -56.17
N LYS A 10 16.74 13.03 -57.32
CA LYS A 10 17.68 12.33 -58.21
C LYS A 10 19.02 12.07 -57.53
N GLU A 11 19.61 13.09 -56.88
CA GLU A 11 20.82 12.94 -56.08
C GLU A 11 20.65 11.88 -54.97
N LEU A 12 19.51 11.88 -54.26
CA LEU A 12 19.20 10.90 -53.22
C LEU A 12 19.14 9.46 -53.77
N VAL A 13 18.59 9.28 -54.97
CA VAL A 13 18.51 7.98 -55.65
C VAL A 13 19.91 7.48 -56.00
N GLU A 14 20.75 8.36 -56.58
CA GLU A 14 22.13 8.05 -56.97
C GLU A 14 23.01 7.74 -55.74
N GLN A 15 22.92 8.52 -54.65
CA GLN A 15 23.64 8.26 -53.39
C GLN A 15 23.32 6.91 -52.72
N ASN A 16 22.20 6.29 -53.11
CA ASN A 16 21.79 4.98 -52.57
C ASN A 16 22.09 3.84 -53.54
N ASP A 17 22.86 4.06 -54.61
CA ASP A 17 23.18 3.10 -55.68
C ASP A 17 21.97 2.66 -56.51
N TYR A 18 21.07 3.61 -56.81
CA TYR A 18 19.91 3.41 -57.70
C TYR A 18 19.97 4.37 -58.89
N VAL A 19 19.25 4.01 -59.96
CA VAL A 19 19.07 4.83 -61.16
C VAL A 19 17.60 5.20 -61.30
N LEU A 20 17.31 6.48 -61.49
CA LEU A 20 15.96 6.98 -61.76
C LEU A 20 15.61 6.76 -63.24
N LEU A 21 14.53 6.02 -63.52
CA LEU A 21 14.10 5.65 -64.87
C LEU A 21 12.88 6.43 -65.37
N SER A 22 12.27 7.27 -64.54
CA SER A 22 11.10 8.07 -64.90
C SER A 22 11.14 9.43 -64.24
N ASP A 23 10.50 10.42 -64.86
CA ASP A 23 10.47 11.79 -64.35
C ASP A 23 9.82 11.90 -62.97
N TYR A 24 10.40 12.78 -62.15
CA TYR A 24 9.82 13.15 -60.87
C TYR A 24 8.64 14.10 -61.09
N VAL A 25 7.49 13.75 -60.54
CA VAL A 25 6.28 14.59 -60.59
C VAL A 25 6.04 15.28 -59.25
N ASN A 26 5.94 14.50 -58.17
CA ASN A 26 5.80 14.97 -56.79
C ASN A 26 6.13 13.84 -55.81
N ALA A 27 6.15 14.14 -54.51
CA ALA A 27 6.57 13.18 -53.47
C ALA A 27 5.65 11.95 -53.31
N ARG A 28 4.43 11.99 -53.83
CA ARG A 28 3.40 10.94 -53.67
C ARG A 28 3.15 10.14 -54.95
N THR A 29 3.56 10.65 -56.11
CA THR A 29 3.47 9.93 -57.38
C THR A 29 4.58 8.89 -57.45
N LYS A 30 4.25 7.66 -57.87
CA LYS A 30 5.23 6.59 -58.03
C LYS A 30 6.18 6.88 -59.19
N VAL A 31 7.47 6.77 -58.92
CA VAL A 31 8.54 6.80 -59.93
C VAL A 31 9.10 5.38 -60.13
N LYS A 32 9.64 5.12 -61.32
CA LYS A 32 10.32 3.87 -61.66
C LYS A 32 11.82 4.04 -61.39
N ILE A 33 12.40 3.13 -60.61
CA ILE A 33 13.84 3.12 -60.29
C ILE A 33 14.43 1.74 -60.50
N ARG A 34 15.74 1.68 -60.78
CA ARG A 34 16.52 0.46 -60.94
C ARG A 34 17.62 0.38 -59.88
N CYS A 35 17.77 -0.76 -59.21
CA CYS A 35 18.88 -0.97 -58.28
C CYS A 35 20.18 -1.39 -59.01
N ASN A 36 21.32 -1.33 -58.34
CA ASN A 36 22.61 -1.82 -58.86
C ASN A 36 22.64 -3.30 -59.29
N LYS A 37 21.71 -4.14 -58.81
CA LYS A 37 21.54 -5.54 -59.25
C LYS A 37 20.63 -5.69 -60.48
N GLY A 38 20.14 -4.60 -61.05
CA GLY A 38 19.33 -4.59 -62.28
C GLY A 38 17.81 -4.68 -62.07
N HIS A 39 17.32 -4.92 -60.85
CA HIS A 39 15.87 -4.99 -60.59
C HIS A 39 15.20 -3.63 -60.73
N GLU A 40 14.08 -3.59 -61.45
CA GLU A 40 13.26 -2.40 -61.68
C GLU A 40 11.96 -2.46 -60.88
N TYR A 41 11.63 -1.38 -60.16
CA TYR A 41 10.39 -1.32 -59.39
C TYR A 41 9.87 0.10 -59.25
N LYS A 42 8.60 0.22 -58.82
CA LYS A 42 7.92 1.49 -58.60
C LYS A 42 7.88 1.84 -57.11
N VAL A 43 8.28 3.05 -56.75
CA VAL A 43 8.24 3.56 -55.37
C VAL A 43 7.82 5.03 -55.37
N THR A 44 7.18 5.53 -54.31
CA THR A 44 6.97 6.98 -54.18
C THR A 44 8.22 7.64 -53.58
N PRO A 45 8.58 8.87 -53.99
CA PRO A 45 9.74 9.56 -53.42
C PRO A 45 9.70 9.69 -51.89
N SER A 46 8.51 9.89 -51.31
CA SER A 46 8.33 9.91 -49.85
C SER A 46 8.73 8.59 -49.18
N HIS A 47 8.33 7.46 -49.75
CA HIS A 47 8.63 6.13 -49.20
C HIS A 47 10.09 5.73 -49.42
N PHE A 48 10.69 6.12 -50.55
CA PHE A 48 12.11 5.90 -50.80
C PHE A 48 12.96 6.69 -49.79
N LYS A 49 12.57 7.93 -49.50
CA LYS A 49 13.17 8.77 -48.46
C LYS A 49 12.99 8.16 -47.05
N SER A 50 11.85 7.53 -46.76
CA SER A 50 11.61 6.88 -45.47
C SER A 50 12.27 5.49 -45.32
N GLY A 51 13.05 5.04 -46.30
CA GLY A 51 13.87 3.82 -46.19
C GLY A 51 13.36 2.60 -46.96
N THR A 52 12.31 2.72 -47.79
CA THR A 52 11.88 1.63 -48.69
C THR A 52 12.91 1.42 -49.80
N LYS A 53 13.49 0.23 -49.86
CA LYS A 53 14.51 -0.18 -50.85
C LYS A 53 13.99 -1.27 -51.79
N CYS A 54 14.86 -1.77 -52.67
CA CYS A 54 14.49 -2.79 -53.66
C CYS A 54 13.82 -4.01 -52.99
N PRO A 55 12.62 -4.42 -53.44
CA PRO A 55 11.90 -5.55 -52.87
C PRO A 55 12.52 -6.90 -53.23
N GLU A 56 13.24 -6.98 -54.35
CA GLU A 56 13.85 -8.20 -54.88
C GLU A 56 15.30 -8.40 -54.40
N CYS A 57 15.98 -7.32 -54.00
CA CYS A 57 17.26 -7.46 -53.33
C CYS A 57 17.04 -8.12 -51.95
N PRO A 58 17.82 -9.16 -51.59
CA PRO A 58 17.83 -9.69 -50.23
C PRO A 58 18.05 -8.52 -49.28
N ARG A 59 17.13 -8.28 -48.34
CA ARG A 59 17.17 -7.11 -47.46
C ARG A 59 18.56 -7.01 -46.80
N ASN A 60 19.39 -6.08 -47.26
CA ASN A 60 20.74 -5.79 -46.74
C ASN A 60 20.74 -5.35 -45.25
N TYR A 61 19.58 -5.30 -44.59
CA TYR A 61 19.44 -5.04 -43.16
C TYR A 61 20.20 -6.04 -42.27
N SER A 62 20.44 -7.28 -42.71
CA SER A 62 21.09 -8.30 -41.86
C SER A 62 22.58 -8.04 -41.65
N ILE A 63 23.31 -7.57 -42.67
CA ILE A 63 24.76 -7.31 -42.60
C ILE A 63 25.03 -6.06 -41.76
N GLN A 64 24.32 -4.96 -42.04
CA GLN A 64 24.48 -3.71 -41.31
C GLN A 64 24.06 -3.87 -39.84
N ALA A 65 22.94 -4.55 -39.55
CA ALA A 65 22.50 -4.78 -38.17
C ALA A 65 23.47 -5.67 -37.39
N LYS A 66 24.11 -6.65 -38.05
CA LYS A 66 25.17 -7.47 -37.45
C LYS A 66 26.39 -6.61 -37.12
N LYS A 67 26.83 -5.75 -38.05
CA LYS A 67 27.96 -4.84 -37.85
C LYS A 67 27.72 -3.90 -36.66
N GLU A 68 26.57 -3.23 -36.61
CA GLU A 68 26.19 -2.37 -35.48
C GLU A 68 26.14 -3.12 -34.15
N PHE A 69 25.64 -4.35 -34.14
CA PHE A 69 25.59 -5.16 -32.92
C PHE A 69 27.00 -5.53 -32.44
N LEU A 70 27.90 -5.91 -33.35
CA LEU A 70 29.30 -6.21 -33.03
C LEU A 70 30.06 -4.96 -32.51
N GLU A 71 29.86 -3.81 -33.15
CA GLU A 71 30.43 -2.53 -32.69
C GLU A 71 29.93 -2.17 -31.29
N LEU A 72 28.64 -2.34 -31.03
CA LEU A 72 28.05 -2.08 -29.71
C LEU A 72 28.59 -3.03 -28.64
N LEU A 73 28.73 -4.33 -28.94
CA LEU A 73 29.35 -5.29 -28.02
C LEU A 73 30.78 -4.88 -27.68
N THR A 74 31.58 -4.54 -28.70
CA THR A 74 32.98 -4.15 -28.53
C THR A 74 33.12 -2.88 -27.71
N LYS A 75 32.29 -1.86 -28.01
CA LYS A 75 32.27 -0.58 -27.28
C LYS A 75 31.97 -0.76 -25.79
N GLU A 76 31.16 -1.75 -25.44
CA GLU A 76 30.73 -1.99 -24.07
C GLU A 76 31.45 -3.15 -23.38
N GLY A 77 32.52 -3.68 -23.98
CA GLY A 77 33.37 -4.72 -23.38
C GLY A 77 32.77 -6.13 -23.39
N TYR A 78 31.88 -6.43 -24.34
CA TYR A 78 31.30 -7.76 -24.55
C TYR A 78 31.91 -8.47 -25.75
N ILE A 79 32.00 -9.80 -25.66
CA ILE A 79 32.53 -10.68 -26.70
C ILE A 79 31.39 -11.54 -27.25
N LEU A 80 31.27 -11.61 -28.58
CA LEU A 80 30.35 -12.53 -29.24
C LEU A 80 30.95 -13.95 -29.24
N ILE A 81 30.23 -14.91 -28.66
CA ILE A 81 30.66 -16.33 -28.59
C ILE A 81 29.87 -17.19 -29.59
N GLY A 82 28.56 -16.93 -29.72
CA GLY A 82 27.66 -17.70 -30.58
C GLY A 82 27.46 -17.08 -31.96
N GLU A 83 26.87 -17.86 -32.86
CA GLU A 83 26.53 -17.39 -34.20
C GLU A 83 25.38 -16.37 -34.17
N TYR A 84 25.63 -15.20 -34.78
CA TYR A 84 24.59 -14.21 -35.01
C TYR A 84 23.76 -14.60 -36.23
N THR A 85 22.44 -14.74 -36.03
CA THR A 85 21.49 -15.02 -37.12
C THR A 85 20.66 -13.80 -37.47
N ASN A 86 19.97 -13.20 -36.49
CA ASN A 86 19.16 -11.99 -36.65
C ASN A 86 18.93 -11.29 -35.30
N ASN A 87 18.25 -10.14 -35.29
CA ASN A 87 18.01 -9.33 -34.09
C ASN A 87 17.03 -9.92 -33.06
N LYS A 88 16.26 -10.96 -33.43
CA LYS A 88 15.19 -11.56 -32.60
C LYS A 88 15.60 -12.89 -31.99
N THR A 89 16.56 -13.60 -32.60
CA THR A 89 17.10 -14.85 -32.09
C THR A 89 18.12 -14.58 -31.00
N LYS A 90 18.08 -15.36 -29.91
CA LYS A 90 19.07 -15.24 -28.83
C LYS A 90 20.44 -15.70 -29.32
N VAL A 91 21.46 -14.89 -29.05
CA VAL A 91 22.86 -15.20 -29.32
C VAL A 91 23.65 -15.27 -28.01
N LEU A 92 24.68 -16.11 -27.98
CA LEU A 92 25.55 -16.28 -26.81
C LEU A 92 26.64 -15.20 -26.82
N ILE A 93 26.73 -14.43 -25.74
CA ILE A 93 27.78 -13.41 -25.54
C ILE A 93 28.42 -13.59 -24.16
N ARG A 94 29.64 -13.09 -24.02
CA ARG A 94 30.42 -13.06 -22.78
C ARG A 94 30.67 -11.61 -22.35
N CYS A 95 30.45 -11.27 -21.08
CA CYS A 95 30.78 -9.94 -20.56
C CYS A 95 32.25 -9.83 -20.14
N ASP A 96 32.71 -8.61 -19.86
CA ASP A 96 34.01 -8.25 -19.28
C ASP A 96 34.40 -9.07 -18.04
N LYS A 97 33.44 -9.38 -17.17
CA LYS A 97 33.62 -10.24 -15.98
C LYS A 97 33.61 -11.75 -16.28
N GLY A 98 33.60 -12.15 -17.55
CA GLY A 98 33.69 -13.55 -17.99
C GLY A 98 32.37 -14.33 -18.01
N HIS A 99 31.22 -13.69 -17.71
CA HIS A 99 29.94 -14.39 -17.69
C HIS A 99 29.37 -14.63 -19.08
N GLU A 100 29.03 -15.88 -19.39
CA GLU A 100 28.36 -16.26 -20.64
C GLU A 100 26.84 -16.31 -20.47
N TYR A 101 26.11 -15.65 -21.37
CA TYR A 101 24.65 -15.67 -21.34
C TYR A 101 24.04 -15.42 -22.72
N LYS A 102 22.81 -15.90 -22.89
CA LYS A 102 22.03 -15.74 -24.12
C LYS A 102 21.18 -14.47 -24.09
N VAL A 103 21.32 -13.59 -25.07
CA VAL A 103 20.54 -12.34 -25.20
C VAL A 103 20.04 -12.16 -26.62
N LYS A 104 18.87 -11.54 -26.82
CA LYS A 104 18.48 -11.10 -28.17
C LYS A 104 19.22 -9.82 -28.52
N PRO A 105 19.79 -9.66 -29.73
CA PRO A 105 20.48 -8.43 -30.11
C PRO A 105 19.61 -7.17 -29.97
N ASN A 106 18.31 -7.25 -30.25
CA ASN A 106 17.39 -6.14 -30.03
C ASN A 106 17.28 -5.74 -28.55
N ASP A 107 17.17 -6.71 -27.64
CA ASP A 107 17.10 -6.43 -26.20
C ASP A 107 18.42 -5.81 -25.72
N PHE A 108 19.57 -6.27 -26.25
CA PHE A 108 20.86 -5.66 -25.96
C PHE A 108 20.92 -4.21 -26.45
N LYS A 109 20.46 -3.92 -27.68
CA LYS A 109 20.34 -2.54 -28.20
C LYS A 109 19.41 -1.67 -27.35
N SER A 110 18.35 -2.25 -26.76
CA SER A 110 17.42 -1.55 -25.85
C SER A 110 17.95 -1.32 -24.43
N GLY A 111 19.17 -1.76 -24.10
CA GLY A 111 19.80 -1.50 -22.80
C GLY A 111 19.88 -2.71 -21.85
N TYR A 112 19.41 -3.89 -22.25
CA TYR A 112 19.61 -5.10 -21.43
C TYR A 112 21.08 -5.54 -21.46
N ARG A 113 21.66 -5.79 -20.28
CA ARG A 113 23.07 -6.16 -20.09
C ARG A 113 23.19 -7.50 -19.38
N CYS A 114 24.41 -7.87 -19.00
CA CYS A 114 24.67 -9.13 -18.32
C CYS A 114 23.74 -9.29 -17.10
N PRO A 115 22.86 -10.31 -17.09
CA PRO A 115 21.95 -10.53 -15.97
C PRO A 115 22.71 -10.94 -14.71
N ILE A 116 23.91 -11.49 -14.84
CA ILE A 116 24.74 -11.88 -13.70
C ILE A 116 25.41 -10.63 -13.09
N CYS A 117 26.01 -9.76 -13.91
CA CYS A 117 26.59 -8.50 -13.42
C CYS A 117 25.54 -7.53 -12.86
N SER A 118 24.32 -7.56 -13.37
CA SER A 118 23.21 -6.72 -12.90
C SER A 118 22.41 -7.33 -11.74
N CYS A 119 22.92 -8.40 -11.11
CA CYS A 119 22.27 -9.11 -10.00
C CYS A 119 20.86 -9.64 -10.32
N ASN A 120 20.55 -9.83 -11.60
CA ASN A 120 19.30 -10.38 -12.12
C ASN A 120 19.39 -11.89 -12.39
N CYS A 121 20.52 -12.54 -12.10
CA CYS A 121 20.69 -13.97 -12.29
C CYS A 121 19.94 -14.74 -11.19
N PRO A 122 18.93 -15.56 -11.52
CA PRO A 122 18.15 -16.30 -10.52
C PRO A 122 18.98 -17.30 -9.71
N ILE A 123 20.01 -17.90 -10.34
CA ILE A 123 20.90 -18.87 -9.71
C ILE A 123 21.76 -18.19 -8.64
N GLN A 124 22.40 -17.07 -8.99
CA GLN A 124 23.21 -16.29 -8.07
C GLN A 124 22.36 -15.71 -6.93
N ALA A 125 21.18 -15.16 -7.25
CA ALA A 125 20.27 -14.62 -6.25
C ALA A 125 19.82 -15.67 -5.21
N LYS A 126 19.61 -16.92 -5.63
CA LYS A 126 19.33 -18.05 -4.74
C LYS A 126 20.54 -18.37 -3.86
N LYS A 127 21.73 -18.49 -4.45
CA LYS A 127 22.97 -18.79 -3.73
C LYS A 127 23.25 -17.76 -2.63
N GLU A 128 23.24 -16.47 -2.97
CA GLU A 128 23.42 -15.38 -2.01
C GLU A 128 22.39 -15.40 -0.88
N PHE A 129 21.14 -15.73 -1.21
CA PHE A 129 20.09 -15.79 -0.20
C PHE A 129 20.32 -16.95 0.78
N LEU A 130 20.74 -18.12 0.28
CA LEU A 130 21.09 -19.26 1.13
C LEU A 130 22.32 -18.97 2.01
N GLU A 131 23.35 -18.33 1.45
CA GLU A 131 24.53 -17.89 2.20
C GLU A 131 24.15 -16.89 3.30
N LEU A 132 23.24 -15.96 3.01
CA LEU A 132 22.74 -15.01 3.99
C LEU A 132 21.96 -15.70 5.13
N LEU A 133 21.11 -16.68 4.81
CA LEU A 133 20.41 -17.47 5.82
C LEU A 133 21.40 -18.22 6.72
N ALA A 134 22.40 -18.88 6.12
CA ALA A 134 23.43 -19.61 6.86
C ALA A 134 24.24 -18.69 7.78
N LYS A 135 24.69 -17.53 7.26
CA LYS A 135 25.43 -16.51 8.01
C LYS A 135 24.66 -16.04 9.25
N GLU A 136 23.35 -15.90 9.12
CA GLU A 136 22.48 -15.40 10.20
C GLU A 136 21.82 -16.51 11.03
N ARG A 137 22.19 -17.79 10.81
CA ARG A 137 21.66 -18.96 11.51
C ARG A 137 20.14 -19.10 11.35
N TYR A 138 19.66 -18.98 10.12
CA TYR A 138 18.31 -19.32 9.71
C TYR A 138 18.31 -20.60 8.87
N GLU A 139 17.30 -21.44 9.05
CA GLU A 139 17.09 -22.64 8.26
C GLU A 139 16.01 -22.39 7.20
N LEU A 140 16.24 -22.84 5.98
CA LEU A 140 15.24 -22.84 4.93
C LEU A 140 14.37 -24.10 5.04
N ILE A 141 13.07 -23.92 5.31
CA ILE A 141 12.11 -25.03 5.47
C ILE A 141 11.34 -25.32 4.17
N GLY A 142 11.10 -24.30 3.35
CA GLY A 142 10.39 -24.42 2.06
C GLY A 142 11.29 -24.24 0.84
N GLU A 143 10.73 -24.45 -0.34
CA GLU A 143 11.48 -24.26 -1.59
C GLU A 143 11.69 -22.78 -1.95
N TYR A 144 12.91 -22.43 -2.36
CA TYR A 144 13.18 -21.13 -2.97
C TYR A 144 12.71 -21.10 -4.42
N LYS A 145 11.72 -20.26 -4.71
CA LYS A 145 11.23 -20.01 -6.08
C LYS A 145 11.87 -18.79 -6.72
N ASN A 146 11.74 -17.63 -6.09
CA ASN A 146 12.28 -16.34 -6.54
C ASN A 146 12.29 -15.36 -5.35
N ASN A 147 12.79 -14.13 -5.57
CA ASN A 147 12.91 -13.12 -4.52
C ASN A 147 11.60 -12.43 -4.10
N LYS A 148 10.50 -12.62 -4.84
CA LYS A 148 9.19 -11.98 -4.60
C LYS A 148 8.19 -12.91 -3.92
N THR A 149 8.33 -14.22 -4.06
CA THR A 149 7.43 -15.22 -3.46
C THR A 149 7.81 -15.47 -2.00
N LYS A 150 6.81 -15.52 -1.12
CA LYS A 150 7.03 -15.84 0.30
C LYS A 150 7.50 -17.30 0.44
N ILE A 151 8.53 -17.51 1.23
CA ILE A 151 9.10 -18.82 1.56
C ILE A 151 9.09 -19.02 3.07
N LYS A 152 9.07 -20.29 3.52
CA LYS A 152 9.06 -20.65 4.94
C LYS A 152 10.50 -20.82 5.43
N ILE A 153 10.87 -20.09 6.47
CA ILE A 153 12.19 -20.19 7.13
C ILE A 153 12.01 -20.33 8.64
N ARG A 154 13.04 -20.87 9.32
CA ARG A 154 13.09 -21.02 10.77
C ARG A 154 14.26 -20.22 11.33
N CYS A 155 14.04 -19.45 12.41
CA CYS A 155 15.10 -18.68 13.06
C CYS A 155 15.86 -19.49 14.11
N LYS A 156 16.99 -18.96 14.61
CA LYS A 156 17.79 -19.57 15.69
C LYS A 156 17.02 -19.94 16.97
N LYS A 157 15.88 -19.28 17.25
CA LYS A 157 15.02 -19.57 18.41
C LYS A 157 13.96 -20.65 18.11
N GLY A 158 14.00 -21.27 16.93
CA GLY A 158 13.03 -22.30 16.51
C GLY A 158 11.75 -21.76 15.86
N HIS A 159 11.57 -20.44 15.75
CA HIS A 159 10.35 -19.88 15.18
C HIS A 159 10.27 -20.03 13.66
N GLU A 160 9.19 -20.64 13.18
CA GLU A 160 8.88 -20.78 11.76
C GLU A 160 7.98 -19.67 11.25
N TYR A 161 8.35 -19.02 10.14
CA TYR A 161 7.54 -17.95 9.55
C TYR A 161 7.77 -17.82 8.04
N LYS A 162 6.84 -17.14 7.36
CA LYS A 162 6.91 -16.88 5.93
C LYS A 162 7.46 -15.48 5.65
N VAL A 163 8.48 -15.37 4.79
CA VAL A 163 9.09 -14.08 4.39
C VAL A 163 9.42 -14.06 2.90
N LYS A 164 9.40 -12.89 2.26
CA LYS A 164 9.95 -12.73 0.91
C LYS A 164 11.47 -12.63 0.98
N PRO A 165 12.26 -13.31 0.13
CA PRO A 165 13.71 -13.18 0.15
C PRO A 165 14.20 -11.74 -0.04
N SER A 166 13.51 -10.92 -0.85
CA SER A 166 13.84 -9.49 -0.99
C SER A 166 13.71 -8.72 0.33
N HIS A 167 12.66 -8.96 1.10
CA HIS A 167 12.43 -8.33 2.41
C HIS A 167 13.47 -8.80 3.43
N PHE A 168 13.85 -10.08 3.38
CA PHE A 168 14.94 -10.59 4.22
C PHE A 168 16.28 -9.92 3.85
N LYS A 169 16.60 -9.77 2.57
CA LYS A 169 17.79 -9.01 2.14
C LYS A 169 17.78 -7.54 2.63
N GLN A 170 16.60 -6.93 2.76
CA GLN A 170 16.42 -5.56 3.27
C GLN A 170 16.52 -5.41 4.81
N GLY A 171 16.75 -6.49 5.55
CA GLY A 171 16.90 -6.44 7.02
C GLY A 171 15.69 -6.91 7.82
N ILE A 172 14.59 -7.30 7.19
CA ILE A 172 13.43 -7.86 7.92
C ILE A 172 13.77 -9.27 8.42
N ARG A 173 13.55 -9.51 9.71
CA ARG A 173 13.89 -10.76 10.42
C ARG A 173 12.65 -11.40 11.03
N CYS A 174 12.87 -12.38 11.91
CA CYS A 174 11.80 -13.11 12.56
C CYS A 174 10.86 -12.16 13.32
N PRO A 175 9.58 -12.06 12.92
CA PRO A 175 8.63 -11.15 13.57
C PRO A 175 8.32 -11.59 15.00
N ILE A 176 8.42 -12.89 15.31
CA ILE A 176 8.25 -13.41 16.67
C ILE A 176 9.40 -12.94 17.57
N CYS A 177 10.65 -13.06 17.10
CA CYS A 177 11.80 -12.55 17.85
C CYS A 177 11.77 -11.02 18.05
N ALA A 178 11.16 -10.29 17.12
CA ALA A 178 11.04 -8.83 17.19
C ALA A 178 9.81 -8.35 18.01
N GLY A 179 9.00 -9.26 18.56
CA GLY A 179 7.76 -8.89 19.26
C GLY A 179 6.66 -8.33 18.35
N CYS A 180 6.80 -8.51 17.03
CA CYS A 180 5.85 -8.03 16.02
C CYS A 180 4.94 -9.15 15.49
N CYS A 181 4.95 -10.33 16.12
CA CYS A 181 4.08 -11.43 15.70
C CYS A 181 2.65 -11.19 16.18
N PRO A 182 1.64 -11.13 15.29
CA PRO A 182 0.24 -10.92 15.69
C PRO A 182 -0.28 -12.01 16.62
N ILE A 183 0.06 -13.27 16.37
CA ILE A 183 -0.37 -14.44 17.16
C ILE A 183 0.20 -14.37 18.58
N GLN A 184 1.51 -14.08 18.71
CA GLN A 184 2.11 -13.92 20.02
C GLN A 184 1.55 -12.69 20.74
N ALA A 185 1.33 -11.59 20.02
CA ALA A 185 0.76 -10.39 20.61
C ALA A 185 -0.65 -10.61 21.17
N GLU A 186 -1.47 -11.41 20.51
CA GLU A 186 -2.78 -11.83 21.04
C GLU A 186 -2.61 -12.67 22.31
N LYS A 187 -1.78 -13.72 22.25
CA LYS A 187 -1.50 -14.58 23.40
C LYS A 187 -1.00 -13.79 24.62
N ASP A 188 0.01 -12.93 24.42
CA ASP A 188 0.57 -12.07 25.47
C ASP A 188 -0.50 -11.12 26.06
N PHE A 189 -1.46 -10.67 25.23
CA PHE A 189 -2.52 -9.80 25.71
C PHE A 189 -3.53 -10.56 26.57
N LEU A 190 -3.93 -11.77 26.15
CA LEU A 190 -4.85 -12.63 26.89
C LEU A 190 -4.24 -13.10 28.22
N GLU A 191 -2.99 -13.56 28.20
CA GLU A 191 -2.25 -13.95 29.42
C GLU A 191 -2.11 -12.76 30.38
N LEU A 192 -1.84 -11.56 29.86
CA LEU A 192 -1.81 -10.36 30.69
C LEU A 192 -3.17 -10.10 31.33
N LEU A 193 -4.28 -10.11 30.58
CA LEU A 193 -5.61 -9.89 31.13
C LEU A 193 -5.92 -10.86 32.27
N GLU A 194 -5.68 -12.16 32.06
CA GLU A 194 -5.89 -13.22 33.05
C GLU A 194 -5.05 -12.98 34.31
N SER A 195 -3.76 -12.64 34.15
CA SER A 195 -2.84 -12.43 35.28
C SER A 195 -3.25 -11.28 36.22
N ILE A 196 -4.05 -10.33 35.75
CA ILE A 196 -4.55 -9.20 36.54
C ILE A 196 -6.08 -9.23 36.75
N GLY A 197 -6.74 -10.34 36.40
CA GLY A 197 -8.17 -10.56 36.64
C GLY A 197 -9.11 -9.77 35.73
N TYR A 198 -8.67 -9.39 34.54
CA TYR A 198 -9.53 -8.73 33.54
C TYR A 198 -10.08 -9.77 32.55
N GLU A 199 -11.29 -9.53 32.06
CA GLU A 199 -11.97 -10.39 31.09
C GLU A 199 -12.08 -9.68 29.74
N LEU A 200 -11.85 -10.41 28.64
CA LEU A 200 -12.09 -9.92 27.29
C LEU A 200 -13.54 -10.21 26.88
N ILE A 201 -14.29 -9.17 26.51
CA ILE A 201 -15.73 -9.30 26.18
C ILE A 201 -15.96 -9.53 24.68
N ASN A 202 -15.08 -9.02 23.82
CA ASN A 202 -15.19 -9.18 22.37
C ASN A 202 -13.90 -9.71 21.75
N GLU A 203 -13.96 -10.15 20.50
CA GLU A 203 -12.80 -10.72 19.80
C GLU A 203 -11.61 -9.75 19.72
N TYR A 204 -10.41 -10.30 19.94
CA TYR A 204 -9.17 -9.59 19.69
C TYR A 204 -8.90 -9.53 18.18
N ILE A 205 -8.61 -8.32 17.66
CA ILE A 205 -8.33 -8.13 16.24
C ILE A 205 -6.83 -7.86 16.04
N ASN A 206 -6.30 -6.85 16.72
CA ASN A 206 -4.89 -6.46 16.70
C ASN A 206 -4.59 -5.48 17.86
N ASN A 207 -3.32 -5.11 18.04
CA ASN A 207 -2.91 -4.22 19.13
C ASN A 207 -3.45 -2.77 19.06
N TYR A 208 -3.96 -2.34 17.90
CA TYR A 208 -4.37 -0.95 17.63
C TYR A 208 -5.88 -0.75 17.63
N THR A 209 -6.67 -1.78 17.33
CA THR A 209 -8.13 -1.74 17.40
C THR A 209 -8.58 -1.81 18.86
N LYS A 210 -9.57 -0.99 19.24
CA LYS A 210 -10.12 -1.02 20.60
C LYS A 210 -10.89 -2.33 20.82
N VAL A 211 -10.67 -2.97 21.96
CA VAL A 211 -11.42 -4.13 22.45
C VAL A 211 -12.18 -3.73 23.72
N LYS A 212 -13.31 -4.39 23.99
CA LYS A 212 -14.12 -4.23 25.20
C LYS A 212 -13.62 -5.23 26.25
N ILE A 213 -13.23 -4.74 27.41
CA ILE A 213 -12.77 -5.56 28.54
C ILE A 213 -13.54 -5.23 29.81
N ARG A 214 -13.66 -6.20 30.72
CA ARG A 214 -14.24 -6.04 32.04
C ARG A 214 -13.15 -6.13 33.10
N CYS A 215 -13.16 -5.22 34.07
CA CYS A 215 -12.19 -5.24 35.17
C CYS A 215 -12.64 -6.13 36.34
N PRO A 216 -11.76 -6.45 37.31
CA PRO A 216 -12.11 -7.26 38.49
C PRO A 216 -13.27 -6.68 39.32
N LYS A 217 -13.51 -5.37 39.24
CA LYS A 217 -14.65 -4.70 39.91
C LYS A 217 -15.94 -4.71 39.07
N GLY A 218 -15.97 -5.39 37.93
CA GLY A 218 -17.16 -5.53 37.07
C GLY A 218 -17.32 -4.46 35.99
N HIS A 219 -16.50 -3.42 35.95
CA HIS A 219 -16.67 -2.33 34.99
C HIS A 219 -16.25 -2.71 33.57
N GLU A 220 -17.11 -2.44 32.58
CA GLU A 220 -16.83 -2.67 31.16
C GLU A 220 -16.41 -1.40 30.43
N TYR A 221 -15.30 -1.45 29.68
CA TYR A 221 -14.81 -0.30 28.92
C TYR A 221 -13.97 -0.71 27.70
N LYS A 222 -13.82 0.22 26.75
CA LYS A 222 -13.05 0.00 25.51
C LYS A 222 -11.59 0.48 25.67
N VAL A 223 -10.62 -0.37 25.34
CA VAL A 223 -9.18 -0.04 25.39
C VAL A 223 -8.43 -0.60 24.19
N ARG A 224 -7.34 0.04 23.76
CA ARG A 224 -6.42 -0.55 22.79
C ARG A 224 -5.47 -1.53 23.51
N PRO A 225 -5.24 -2.75 23.00
CA PRO A 225 -4.37 -3.72 23.66
C PRO A 225 -2.95 -3.21 23.91
N TYR A 226 -2.37 -2.42 22.99
CA TYR A 226 -1.04 -1.84 23.23
C TYR A 226 -1.05 -0.89 24.45
N SER A 227 -2.07 -0.03 24.58
CA SER A 227 -2.16 0.92 25.69
C SER A 227 -2.37 0.21 27.02
N PHE A 228 -3.10 -0.91 27.01
CA PHE A 228 -3.29 -1.75 28.18
C PHE A 228 -1.98 -2.43 28.61
N LYS A 229 -1.22 -2.98 27.65
CA LYS A 229 0.14 -3.49 27.89
C LYS A 229 1.09 -2.42 28.44
N SER A 230 0.95 -1.16 28.02
CA SER A 230 1.72 -0.02 28.54
C SER A 230 1.31 0.44 29.95
N GLY A 231 0.34 -0.20 30.59
CA GLY A 231 -0.05 0.08 31.98
C GLY A 231 -1.37 0.83 32.15
N ARG A 232 -2.09 1.18 31.08
CA ARG A 232 -3.43 1.77 31.21
C ARG A 232 -4.41 0.75 31.79
N ARG A 233 -5.16 1.13 32.82
CA ARG A 233 -6.14 0.27 33.51
C ARG A 233 -7.54 0.88 33.43
N CYS A 234 -8.47 0.30 34.19
CA CYS A 234 -9.86 0.72 34.22
C CYS A 234 -9.97 2.22 34.58
N PRO A 235 -10.51 3.07 33.69
CA PRO A 235 -10.64 4.51 33.95
C PRO A 235 -11.61 4.78 35.10
N ILE A 236 -12.63 3.93 35.26
CA ILE A 236 -13.60 4.02 36.34
C ILE A 236 -12.90 3.77 37.69
N CYS A 237 -12.09 2.72 37.79
CA CYS A 237 -11.32 2.45 39.01
C CYS A 237 -10.27 3.52 39.32
N ALA A 238 -9.78 4.22 38.29
CA ALA A 238 -8.82 5.31 38.44
C ALA A 238 -9.48 6.66 38.77
N GLY A 239 -10.82 6.74 38.86
CA GLY A 239 -11.55 7.98 39.15
C GLY A 239 -11.57 8.98 37.98
N HIS A 240 -11.41 8.51 36.74
CA HIS A 240 -11.45 9.35 35.54
C HIS A 240 -12.88 9.55 35.00
N ILE A 241 -13.87 8.90 35.60
CA ILE A 241 -15.32 9.02 35.30
C ILE A 241 -16.01 9.25 36.65
N SER A 242 -16.98 10.16 36.70
CA SER A 242 -17.74 10.45 37.91
C SER A 242 -18.53 9.22 38.37
N GLN A 243 -18.47 8.86 39.65
CA GLN A 243 -19.27 7.76 40.21
C GLN A 243 -20.79 8.01 40.02
N LYS A 244 -21.20 9.28 39.95
CA LYS A 244 -22.59 9.71 39.73
C LYS A 244 -23.04 9.47 38.29
N GLU A 245 -22.17 9.80 37.31
CA GLU A 245 -22.41 9.55 35.89
C GLU A 245 -22.58 8.04 35.61
N ILE A 246 -21.76 7.20 36.27
CA ILE A 246 -21.88 5.73 36.20
C ILE A 246 -23.21 5.26 36.78
N TYR A 247 -23.61 5.81 37.92
CA TYR A 247 -24.88 5.43 38.56
C TYR A 247 -26.07 5.71 37.64
N ILE A 248 -26.10 6.88 36.99
CA ILE A 248 -27.15 7.22 36.03
C ILE A 248 -27.12 6.29 34.82
N LEU A 249 -25.93 6.00 34.27
CA LEU A 249 -25.78 5.07 33.15
C LEU A 249 -26.30 3.67 33.49
N ASP A 250 -25.96 3.16 34.67
CA ASP A 250 -26.39 1.83 35.13
C ASP A 250 -27.90 1.81 35.42
N TYR A 251 -28.44 2.89 35.98
CA TYR A 251 -29.88 3.06 36.19
C TYR A 251 -30.65 2.99 34.85
N VAL A 252 -30.25 3.80 33.86
CA VAL A 252 -30.87 3.82 32.53
C VAL A 252 -30.79 2.44 31.86
N ARG A 253 -29.69 1.72 32.02
CA ARG A 253 -29.55 0.34 31.52
C ARG A 253 -30.43 -0.67 32.26
N SER A 254 -30.76 -0.43 33.52
CA SER A 254 -31.59 -1.34 34.32
C SER A 254 -33.07 -1.25 33.97
N ILE A 255 -33.53 -0.07 33.53
CA ILE A 255 -34.93 0.20 33.19
C ILE A 255 -35.23 0.03 31.69
N LEU A 256 -34.22 0.13 30.82
CA LEU A 256 -34.36 -0.08 29.37
C LEU A 256 -33.78 -1.42 28.92
N ASN A 257 -34.54 -2.12 28.07
CA ASN A 257 -34.06 -3.32 27.37
C ASN A 257 -33.45 -3.01 25.99
N GLU A 258 -33.11 -1.74 25.74
CA GLU A 258 -32.62 -1.17 24.49
C GLU A 258 -31.10 -0.96 24.50
N GLU A 259 -30.50 -0.68 23.35
CA GLU A 259 -29.07 -0.36 23.29
C GLU A 259 -28.79 1.04 23.88
N VAL A 260 -28.04 1.08 24.99
CA VAL A 260 -27.58 2.31 25.65
C VAL A 260 -26.08 2.51 25.44
N ILE A 261 -25.72 3.53 24.67
CA ILE A 261 -24.34 3.86 24.29
C ILE A 261 -23.79 4.92 25.25
N SER A 262 -22.67 4.62 25.90
CA SER A 262 -21.98 5.57 26.80
C SER A 262 -20.79 6.26 26.12
N GLY A 263 -20.69 7.58 26.24
CA GLY A 263 -19.56 8.38 25.73
C GLY A 263 -19.42 8.35 24.21
N ASP A 264 -20.53 8.51 23.48
CA ASP A 264 -20.53 8.47 22.01
C ASP A 264 -19.82 9.70 21.42
N ARG A 265 -18.68 9.48 20.76
CA ARG A 265 -17.84 10.53 20.12
C ARG A 265 -17.85 10.44 18.60
N THR A 266 -18.94 9.97 18.00
CA THR A 266 -18.95 9.69 16.55
C THR A 266 -19.53 10.83 15.73
N ASN A 267 -20.42 11.62 16.32
CA ASN A 267 -21.35 12.44 15.55
C ASN A 267 -21.12 13.95 15.67
N ILE A 268 -20.60 14.42 16.80
CA ILE A 268 -20.52 15.84 17.11
C ILE A 268 -19.07 16.30 16.92
N ILE A 269 -18.82 17.25 16.02
CA ILE A 269 -17.48 17.84 15.81
C ILE A 269 -17.47 19.25 16.39
N ASN A 270 -16.48 19.54 17.24
CA ASN A 270 -16.22 20.89 17.73
C ASN A 270 -15.56 21.72 16.62
N PRO A 271 -16.20 22.78 16.11
CA PRO A 271 -15.68 23.54 14.97
C PRO A 271 -14.46 24.39 15.31
N LYS A 272 -14.22 24.72 16.59
CA LYS A 272 -13.00 25.44 17.01
C LYS A 272 -11.77 24.54 17.04
N THR A 273 -11.91 23.27 17.43
CA THR A 273 -10.77 22.37 17.65
C THR A 273 -10.64 21.25 16.62
N GLY A 274 -11.71 20.96 15.86
CA GLY A 274 -11.79 19.81 14.97
C GLY A 274 -11.94 18.47 15.70
N ASN A 275 -12.00 18.46 17.04
CA ASN A 275 -12.15 17.25 17.83
C ASN A 275 -13.62 16.86 17.97
N TYR A 276 -13.87 15.56 18.12
CA TYR A 276 -15.21 15.05 18.41
C TYR A 276 -15.60 15.32 19.86
N LEU A 277 -16.84 15.79 20.06
CA LEU A 277 -17.49 15.91 21.37
C LEU A 277 -18.25 14.61 21.69
N GLU A 278 -18.34 14.29 22.97
CA GLU A 278 -19.07 13.11 23.44
C GLU A 278 -20.48 13.42 23.86
N LEU A 279 -21.40 12.48 23.63
CA LEU A 279 -22.66 12.37 24.37
C LEU A 279 -22.47 11.37 25.51
N ASP A 280 -22.75 11.76 26.75
CA ASP A 280 -22.49 10.89 27.92
C ASP A 280 -23.34 9.62 27.87
N ILE A 281 -24.64 9.74 27.60
CA ILE A 281 -25.57 8.64 27.38
C ILE A 281 -26.37 8.90 26.11
N TRP A 282 -26.31 7.98 25.14
CA TRP A 282 -27.04 8.03 23.87
C TRP A 282 -27.88 6.78 23.70
N ILE A 283 -29.18 6.96 23.42
CA ILE A 283 -30.16 5.88 23.24
C ILE A 283 -30.74 6.00 21.82
N PRO A 284 -30.11 5.34 20.83
CA PRO A 284 -30.47 5.51 19.42
C PRO A 284 -31.93 5.15 19.11
N SER A 285 -32.46 4.08 19.73
CA SER A 285 -33.82 3.61 19.44
C SER A 285 -34.92 4.57 19.87
N LEU A 286 -34.64 5.43 20.87
CA LEU A 286 -35.60 6.42 21.37
C LEU A 286 -35.35 7.83 20.83
N ASN A 287 -34.26 8.05 20.09
CA ASN A 287 -33.73 9.38 19.76
C ASN A 287 -33.59 10.26 21.01
N LYS A 288 -33.06 9.70 22.11
CA LYS A 288 -32.87 10.41 23.39
C LYS A 288 -31.41 10.38 23.83
N ALA A 289 -30.92 11.49 24.36
CA ALA A 289 -29.59 11.63 24.94
C ALA A 289 -29.69 12.23 26.35
N ILE A 290 -28.76 11.85 27.23
CA ILE A 290 -28.61 12.41 28.58
C ILE A 290 -27.15 12.83 28.77
N GLU A 291 -26.97 14.04 29.29
CA GLU A 291 -25.67 14.66 29.62
C GLU A 291 -25.59 14.88 31.13
N PHE A 292 -24.44 14.59 31.74
CA PHE A 292 -24.19 14.81 33.16
C PHE A 292 -23.14 15.90 33.37
N ASN A 293 -23.60 17.05 33.83
CA ASN A 293 -22.78 18.23 33.98
C ASN A 293 -22.23 18.36 35.41
N GLY A 294 -20.90 18.29 35.56
CA GLY A 294 -20.22 18.42 36.85
C GLY A 294 -20.01 19.89 37.28
N THR A 295 -20.47 20.26 38.47
CA THR A 295 -20.47 21.63 39.01
C THR A 295 -19.14 22.40 38.88
N TYR A 296 -18.02 21.70 39.00
CA TYR A 296 -16.69 22.29 38.96
C TYR A 296 -16.24 22.71 37.55
N TRP A 297 -16.80 22.12 36.48
CA TRP A 297 -16.33 22.27 35.09
C TRP A 297 -17.26 23.08 34.18
N HIS A 298 -18.44 23.50 34.63
CA HIS A 298 -19.42 24.27 33.82
C HIS A 298 -19.46 25.77 34.11
N SER A 299 -18.50 26.30 34.88
CA SER A 299 -18.42 27.75 35.14
C SER A 299 -17.69 28.52 34.04
N ASP A 300 -16.88 27.87 33.19
CA ASP A 300 -16.12 28.53 32.13
C ASP A 300 -16.90 28.68 30.82
N GLU A 301 -16.55 29.72 30.06
CA GLU A 301 -17.20 30.06 28.78
C GLU A 301 -17.02 28.96 27.72
N TYR A 302 -15.98 28.13 27.85
CA TYR A 302 -15.66 27.09 26.90
C TYR A 302 -16.53 25.85 27.08
N SER A 303 -16.89 25.49 28.32
CA SER A 303 -17.83 24.42 28.62
C SER A 303 -19.23 24.78 28.14
N LYS A 304 -19.71 25.99 28.42
CA LYS A 304 -20.98 26.50 27.87
C LYS A 304 -21.02 26.44 26.35
N TYR A 305 -19.92 26.80 25.70
CA TYR A 305 -19.79 26.70 24.24
C TYR A 305 -19.87 25.25 23.73
N LYS A 306 -19.29 24.27 24.43
CA LYS A 306 -19.44 22.85 24.07
C LYS A 306 -20.89 22.41 24.23
N ASP A 307 -21.55 22.81 25.32
CA ASP A 307 -22.92 22.43 25.63
C ASP A 307 -23.90 22.97 24.57
N GLU A 308 -23.68 24.19 24.09
CA GLU A 308 -24.44 24.78 22.97
C GLU A 308 -24.28 23.98 21.66
N ILE A 309 -23.07 23.50 21.35
CA ILE A 309 -22.84 22.66 20.17
C ILE A 309 -23.62 21.34 20.29
N LYS A 310 -23.58 20.71 21.46
CA LYS A 310 -24.30 19.46 21.71
C LYS A 310 -25.81 19.64 21.58
N LYS A 311 -26.36 20.70 22.20
CA LYS A 311 -27.78 21.07 22.11
C LYS A 311 -28.22 21.29 20.66
N LYS A 312 -27.49 22.12 19.93
CA LYS A 312 -27.79 22.41 18.52
C LYS A 312 -27.71 21.18 17.63
N TYR A 313 -26.74 20.31 17.87
CA TYR A 313 -26.66 19.03 17.15
C TYR A 313 -27.88 18.16 17.43
N CYS A 314 -28.28 18.05 18.70
CA CYS A 314 -29.44 17.23 19.08
C CYS A 314 -30.74 17.76 18.45
N GLU A 315 -30.98 19.08 18.53
CA GLU A 315 -32.15 19.73 17.90
C GLU A 315 -32.25 19.46 16.41
N VAL A 316 -31.14 19.63 15.67
CA VAL A 316 -31.10 19.43 14.21
C VAL A 316 -31.37 17.98 13.82
N ASN A 317 -30.96 17.02 14.65
CA ASN A 317 -31.12 15.59 14.38
C ASN A 317 -32.38 14.98 15.02
N GLY A 318 -33.25 15.80 15.62
CA GLY A 318 -34.46 15.33 16.28
C GLY A 318 -34.19 14.48 17.52
N ILE A 319 -33.04 14.68 18.15
CA ILE A 319 -32.63 14.03 19.39
C ILE A 319 -33.12 14.87 20.56
N ASN A 320 -33.92 14.28 21.44
CA ASN A 320 -34.30 14.93 22.69
C ASN A 320 -33.14 14.81 23.69
N LEU A 321 -32.67 15.93 24.22
CA LEU A 321 -31.50 15.99 25.11
C LEU A 321 -31.93 16.43 26.52
N MET A 322 -31.68 15.58 27.50
CA MET A 322 -31.80 15.91 28.92
C MET A 322 -30.41 16.24 29.48
N VAL A 323 -30.31 17.31 30.26
CA VAL A 323 -29.08 17.67 30.97
C VAL A 323 -29.36 17.54 32.46
N ILE A 324 -28.52 16.80 33.16
CA ILE A 324 -28.59 16.60 34.61
C ILE A 324 -27.41 17.34 35.21
N GLU A 325 -27.70 18.37 36.01
CA GLU A 325 -26.67 19.11 36.72
C GLU A 325 -26.31 18.38 38.03
N GLU A 326 -25.03 18.33 38.38
CA GLU A 326 -24.58 17.62 39.58
C GLU A 326 -25.22 18.17 40.88
N LEU A 327 -25.59 19.46 40.93
CA LEU A 327 -26.33 20.02 42.07
C LEU A 327 -27.73 19.43 42.20
N GLU A 328 -28.42 19.20 41.09
CA GLU A 328 -29.78 18.64 41.10
C GLU A 328 -29.72 17.20 41.61
N TYR A 329 -28.76 16.42 41.10
CA TYR A 329 -28.48 15.06 41.55
C TYR A 329 -28.14 15.00 43.04
N ASP A 330 -27.31 15.93 43.55
CA ASP A 330 -26.90 15.95 44.95
C ASP A 330 -28.02 16.43 45.90
N ASN A 331 -28.93 17.26 45.40
CA ASN A 331 -30.05 17.78 46.18
C ASN A 331 -31.15 16.74 46.37
N ASP A 332 -31.56 16.06 45.30
CA ASP A 332 -32.63 15.06 45.35
C ASP A 332 -32.47 14.00 44.24
N LEU A 333 -31.78 12.90 44.59
CA LEU A 333 -31.57 11.78 43.69
C LEU A 333 -32.88 11.15 43.23
N GLU A 334 -33.86 10.99 44.11
CA GLU A 334 -35.12 10.32 43.78
C GLU A 334 -35.93 11.13 42.78
N LEU A 335 -35.96 12.46 42.94
CA LEU A 335 -36.55 13.36 41.96
C LEU A 335 -35.83 13.25 40.61
N CYS A 336 -34.50 13.27 40.58
CA CYS A 336 -33.74 13.13 39.32
C CYS A 336 -34.03 11.80 38.61
N LEU A 337 -34.12 10.69 39.34
CA LEU A 337 -34.46 9.38 38.76
C LEU A 337 -35.89 9.38 38.18
N ASN A 338 -36.86 9.98 38.89
CA ASN A 338 -38.22 10.13 38.38
C ASN A 338 -38.28 11.01 37.13
N GLU A 339 -37.47 12.06 37.04
CA GLU A 339 -37.38 12.89 35.84
C GLU A 339 -36.78 12.12 34.66
N ILE A 340 -35.78 11.27 34.90
CA ILE A 340 -35.23 10.36 33.89
C ILE A 340 -36.31 9.39 33.41
N ASP A 341 -37.08 8.78 34.31
CA ASP A 341 -38.15 7.84 33.94
C ASP A 341 -39.20 8.52 33.06
N ASN A 342 -39.67 9.69 33.48
CA ASN A 342 -40.60 10.51 32.70
C ASN A 342 -40.02 10.90 31.33
N PHE A 343 -38.75 11.30 31.30
CA PHE A 343 -38.04 11.64 30.07
C PHE A 343 -37.92 10.46 29.12
N LEU A 344 -37.67 9.25 29.64
CA LEU A 344 -37.58 8.02 28.88
C LEU A 344 -38.95 7.45 28.49
N GLY A 345 -40.01 7.82 29.20
CA GLY A 345 -41.40 7.44 28.94
C GLY A 345 -41.78 6.10 29.57
N ILE A 346 -41.28 5.84 30.78
CA ILE A 346 -41.47 4.60 31.56
C ILE A 346 -42.52 4.80 32.65
#